data_AF-A0A4Q3L3M0-F1
#
_entry.id   AF-A0A4Q3L3M0-F1
#
_cell.length_a   1.000
_cell.length_b   1.000
_cell.length_c   1.000
_cell.angle_alpha   90.00
_cell.angle_beta   90.00
_cell.angle_gamma   90.00
#
_symmetry.space_group_name_H-M   'P 1'
#
loop_
_entity.id
_entity.type
_entity.pdbx_description
1 polymer ?
#
loop_
_entity_poly.entity_id
_entity_poly.type
_entity_poly.pdbx_seq_one_letter_code
_entity_poly.pdbx_strand_id
1 'polypeptide(L)'
;MPGLWDSLTVGSRGLQAQQTGAQITGANIANYNVDGYHREDPTITSSSAFRGVQQATLKRASQGYLEANYNRAQADQEFTATRARQLVPMNAGVGDQKDETGLTSRLGQVFAAFKTLSSGVNQVYNRTQVLAQLQMFATSVNNDAQALSGQAKQLDHQIINAVTDINAQAAVIGNLNSAITTSQAQGNPAADLMDQRDLAVGRLASLAGATVSVQSNGEYTVLVGAGITLVDNSQVNRLGTTLNTATGLHDVVMPGTELGTLNGRITGGSMGANLQVRDGDLTQAATMLDQLAYDTANALNAQHTAGYDLNGTAGVNLFVPPATVAGAAAGLKVNSALLGNPQLLAGSQTAGAGTRGDNRNAVA
;
A
#
# COMPACT_ATOMS: atom_id res chain seq x y z
N MET A 1 -3.66 -32.96 -67.88
CA MET A 1 -2.82 -31.75 -68.06
C MET A 1 -3.46 -30.64 -67.23
N PRO A 2 -2.72 -29.90 -66.40
CA PRO A 2 -3.29 -28.76 -65.69
C PRO A 2 -3.81 -27.76 -66.73
N GLY A 3 -5.05 -27.32 -66.60
CA GLY A 3 -5.56 -26.25 -67.46
C GLY A 3 -4.91 -24.92 -67.10
N LEU A 4 -4.78 -23.99 -68.06
CA LEU A 4 -4.22 -22.65 -67.85
C LEU A 4 -4.88 -21.92 -66.64
N TRP A 5 -6.17 -22.16 -66.42
CA TRP A 5 -6.96 -21.65 -65.30
C TRP A 5 -6.51 -22.18 -63.92
N ASP A 6 -6.08 -23.44 -63.82
CA ASP A 6 -5.54 -23.98 -62.56
C ASP A 6 -4.21 -23.32 -62.23
N SER A 7 -3.32 -23.15 -63.21
CA SER A 7 -2.03 -22.47 -62.99
C SER A 7 -2.18 -20.99 -62.62
N LEU A 8 -3.15 -20.28 -63.22
CA LEU A 8 -3.45 -18.89 -62.88
C LEU A 8 -4.05 -18.77 -61.48
N THR A 9 -4.92 -19.71 -61.07
CA THR A 9 -5.48 -19.74 -59.72
C THR A 9 -4.40 -20.00 -58.66
N VAL A 10 -3.48 -20.92 -58.93
CA VAL A 10 -2.33 -21.20 -58.04
C VAL A 10 -1.41 -19.97 -57.93
N GLY A 11 -1.10 -19.32 -59.06
CA GLY A 11 -0.29 -18.09 -59.07
C GLY A 11 -0.96 -16.92 -58.32
N SER A 12 -2.26 -16.70 -58.53
CA SER A 12 -3.04 -15.68 -57.84
C SER A 12 -3.07 -15.89 -56.32
N ARG A 13 -3.30 -17.11 -55.86
CA ARG A 13 -3.27 -17.45 -54.42
C ARG A 13 -1.88 -17.30 -53.82
N GLY A 14 -0.84 -17.67 -54.57
CA GLY A 14 0.55 -17.44 -54.15
C GLY A 14 0.85 -15.96 -53.95
N LEU A 15 0.45 -15.11 -54.91
CA LEU A 15 0.61 -13.64 -54.80
C LEU A 15 -0.18 -13.07 -53.63
N GLN A 16 -1.43 -13.47 -53.43
CA GLN A 16 -2.24 -13.04 -52.29
C GLN A 16 -1.59 -13.42 -50.95
N ALA A 17 -1.09 -14.65 -50.82
CA ALA A 17 -0.41 -15.08 -49.60
C ALA A 17 0.88 -14.28 -49.32
N GLN A 18 1.66 -13.98 -50.36
CA GLN A 18 2.86 -13.13 -50.22
C GLN A 18 2.51 -11.68 -49.92
N GLN A 19 1.44 -11.14 -50.50
CA GLN A 19 0.93 -9.81 -50.19
C GLN A 19 0.50 -9.70 -48.73
N THR A 20 -0.22 -10.71 -48.20
CA THR A 20 -0.57 -10.80 -46.78
C THR A 20 0.68 -10.89 -45.90
N GLY A 21 1.68 -11.71 -46.28
CA GLY A 21 2.96 -11.79 -45.56
C GLY A 21 3.71 -10.45 -45.50
N ALA A 22 3.72 -9.69 -46.61
CA ALA A 22 4.31 -8.36 -46.67
C ALA A 22 3.54 -7.35 -45.80
N GLN A 23 2.20 -7.42 -45.79
CA GLN A 23 1.36 -6.59 -44.92
C GLN A 23 1.62 -6.86 -43.44
N ILE A 24 1.72 -8.14 -43.03
CA ILE A 24 2.04 -8.53 -41.65
C ILE A 24 3.44 -8.05 -41.27
N THR A 25 4.41 -8.17 -42.18
CA THR A 25 5.76 -7.64 -41.94
C THR A 25 5.73 -6.12 -41.76
N GLY A 26 4.97 -5.40 -42.59
CA GLY A 26 4.77 -3.96 -42.46
C GLY A 26 4.10 -3.57 -41.14
N ALA A 27 3.07 -4.32 -40.72
CA ALA A 27 2.40 -4.12 -39.43
C ALA A 27 3.35 -4.35 -38.25
N ASN A 28 4.13 -5.44 -38.27
CA ASN A 28 5.14 -5.73 -37.26
C ASN A 28 6.18 -4.59 -37.15
N ILE A 29 6.65 -4.04 -38.27
CA ILE A 29 7.61 -2.93 -38.28
C ILE A 29 6.95 -1.66 -37.73
N ALA A 30 5.73 -1.35 -38.18
CA ALA A 30 5.01 -0.16 -37.74
C ALA A 30 4.69 -0.19 -36.23
N ASN A 31 4.38 -1.38 -35.70
CA ASN A 31 3.94 -1.57 -34.32
C ASN A 31 5.04 -2.05 -33.38
N TYR A 32 6.30 -2.15 -33.83
CA TYR A 32 7.42 -2.64 -33.00
C TYR A 32 7.58 -1.88 -31.66
N ASN A 33 7.26 -0.58 -31.63
CA ASN A 33 7.33 0.27 -30.43
C ASN A 33 5.96 0.48 -29.76
N VAL A 34 4.90 -0.19 -30.20
CA VAL A 34 3.58 -0.11 -29.57
C VAL A 34 3.57 -1.04 -28.36
N ASP A 35 3.30 -0.47 -27.19
CA ASP A 35 3.24 -1.23 -25.94
C ASP A 35 2.15 -2.33 -26.00
N GLY A 36 2.49 -3.52 -25.52
CA GLY A 36 1.63 -4.70 -25.56
C GLY A 36 1.48 -5.39 -26.92
N TYR A 37 2.14 -4.90 -27.99
CA TYR A 37 2.07 -5.54 -29.31
C TYR A 37 2.80 -6.89 -29.32
N HIS A 38 2.15 -7.92 -29.83
CA HIS A 38 2.79 -9.21 -30.10
C HIS A 38 3.09 -9.36 -31.58
N ARG A 39 4.33 -9.78 -31.88
CA ARG A 39 4.74 -10.07 -33.26
C ARG A 39 3.82 -11.13 -33.86
N GLU A 40 3.42 -10.91 -35.09
CA GLU A 40 2.60 -11.85 -35.85
C GLU A 40 3.44 -12.60 -36.89
N ASP A 41 3.28 -13.92 -36.92
CA ASP A 41 3.95 -14.80 -37.87
C ASP A 41 2.99 -15.23 -39.00
N PRO A 42 3.27 -14.87 -40.26
CA PRO A 42 2.51 -15.36 -41.40
C PRO A 42 2.84 -16.85 -41.61
N THR A 43 1.89 -17.73 -41.31
CA THR A 43 2.04 -19.16 -41.59
C THR A 43 1.37 -19.48 -42.92
N ILE A 44 2.17 -19.76 -43.95
CA ILE A 44 1.68 -20.13 -45.28
C ILE A 44 1.64 -21.65 -45.39
N THR A 45 0.46 -22.22 -45.57
CA THR A 45 0.29 -23.69 -45.69
C THR A 45 0.05 -24.13 -47.13
N SER A 46 0.71 -25.21 -47.54
CA SER A 46 0.49 -25.85 -48.84
C SER A 46 -0.69 -26.82 -48.78
N SER A 47 -1.55 -26.80 -49.79
CA SER A 47 -2.64 -27.74 -49.98
C SER A 47 -2.34 -28.70 -51.12
N SER A 48 -2.46 -30.00 -50.84
CA SER A 48 -2.51 -31.02 -51.88
C SER A 48 -3.81 -30.96 -52.70
N ALA A 49 -4.92 -30.53 -52.09
CA ALA A 49 -6.21 -30.37 -52.76
C ALA A 49 -6.22 -29.20 -53.77
N PHE A 50 -5.49 -28.11 -53.48
CA PHE A 50 -5.40 -26.95 -54.35
C PHE A 50 -4.10 -26.87 -55.16
N ARG A 51 -3.21 -27.88 -55.06
CA ARG A 51 -1.91 -27.93 -55.74
C ARG A 51 -1.14 -26.60 -55.63
N GLY A 52 -1.10 -26.03 -54.41
CA GLY A 52 -0.60 -24.67 -54.17
C GLY A 52 -0.86 -24.19 -52.73
N VAL A 53 -0.84 -22.89 -52.49
CA VAL A 53 -1.09 -22.31 -51.15
C VAL A 53 -2.59 -22.29 -50.83
N GLN A 54 -2.97 -22.70 -49.62
CA GLN A 54 -4.37 -22.68 -49.17
C GLN A 54 -4.75 -21.35 -48.52
N GLN A 55 -3.96 -20.89 -47.56
CA GLN A 55 -4.25 -19.71 -46.75
C GLN A 55 -2.99 -19.30 -45.98
N ALA A 56 -2.76 -18.00 -45.86
CA ALA A 56 -1.87 -17.46 -44.84
C ALA A 56 -2.68 -17.37 -43.54
N THR A 57 -2.32 -18.16 -42.53
CA THR A 57 -2.90 -18.03 -41.18
C THR A 57 -2.01 -17.13 -40.35
N LEU A 58 -2.63 -16.25 -39.57
CA LEU A 58 -1.95 -15.38 -38.64
C LEU A 58 -1.73 -16.14 -37.34
N LYS A 59 -0.48 -16.29 -36.91
CA LYS A 59 -0.18 -16.79 -35.57
C LYS A 59 0.49 -15.71 -34.77
N ARG A 60 -0.11 -15.36 -33.63
CA ARG A 60 0.51 -14.44 -32.68
C ARG A 60 1.67 -15.15 -31.96
N ALA A 61 2.82 -14.48 -31.88
CA ALA A 61 3.97 -14.98 -31.14
C ALA A 61 3.79 -14.66 -29.64
N SER A 62 2.96 -15.48 -28.98
CA SER A 62 2.70 -15.39 -27.54
C SER A 62 3.12 -16.66 -26.81
N GLN A 63 3.55 -16.50 -25.56
CA GLN A 63 3.92 -17.61 -24.68
C GLN A 63 3.29 -17.36 -23.31
N GLY A 64 2.12 -17.95 -23.07
CA GLY A 64 1.33 -17.69 -21.86
C GLY A 64 2.09 -17.93 -20.54
N TYR A 65 3.05 -18.86 -20.52
CA TYR A 65 3.91 -19.06 -19.34
C TYR A 65 4.83 -17.86 -19.06
N LEU A 66 5.45 -17.29 -20.10
CA LEU A 66 6.31 -16.11 -19.96
C LEU A 66 5.48 -14.88 -19.61
N GLU A 67 4.30 -14.70 -20.22
CA GLU A 67 3.38 -13.60 -19.88
C GLU A 67 2.89 -13.68 -18.44
N ALA A 68 2.52 -14.88 -17.96
CA ALA A 68 2.13 -15.08 -16.57
C ALA A 68 3.27 -14.77 -15.60
N ASN A 69 4.50 -15.17 -15.93
CA ASN A 69 5.68 -14.85 -15.12
C ASN A 69 6.02 -13.36 -15.13
N TYR A 70 5.90 -12.71 -16.29
CA TYR A 70 6.10 -11.26 -16.43
C TYR A 70 5.10 -10.49 -15.57
N ASN A 71 3.81 -10.82 -15.67
CA ASN A 71 2.75 -10.19 -14.89
C ASN A 71 2.96 -10.39 -13.38
N ARG A 72 3.41 -11.57 -12.95
CA ARG A 72 3.77 -11.83 -11.54
C ARG A 72 4.95 -10.98 -11.09
N ALA A 73 6.04 -10.96 -11.86
CA ALA A 73 7.22 -10.17 -11.52
C ALA A 73 6.90 -8.66 -11.45
N GLN A 74 6.06 -8.18 -12.37
CA GLN A 74 5.59 -6.79 -12.37
C GLN A 74 4.71 -6.49 -11.14
N ALA A 75 3.81 -7.40 -10.75
CA ALA A 75 3.02 -7.26 -9.53
C ALA A 75 3.89 -7.21 -8.27
N ASP A 76 4.93 -8.05 -8.19
CA ASP A 76 5.88 -8.09 -7.06
C ASP A 76 6.73 -6.82 -6.99
N GLN A 77 7.17 -6.31 -8.16
CA GLN A 77 7.87 -5.03 -8.28
C GLN A 77 6.99 -3.88 -7.80
N GLU A 78 5.75 -3.80 -8.28
CA GLU A 78 4.81 -2.73 -7.90
C GLU A 78 4.46 -2.80 -6.41
N PHE A 79 4.28 -4.00 -5.86
CA PHE A 79 4.09 -4.19 -4.43
C PHE A 79 5.27 -3.62 -3.64
N THR A 80 6.48 -4.06 -3.97
CA THR A 80 7.69 -3.69 -3.22
C THR A 80 8.00 -2.20 -3.35
N ALA A 81 7.92 -1.66 -4.57
CA ALA A 81 8.17 -0.25 -4.85
C ALA A 81 7.12 0.65 -4.18
N THR A 82 5.85 0.24 -4.18
CA THR A 82 4.78 0.98 -3.49
C THR A 82 4.99 0.93 -1.99
N ARG A 83 5.21 -0.25 -1.40
CA ARG A 83 5.47 -0.37 0.05
C ARG A 83 6.67 0.48 0.47
N ALA A 84 7.77 0.45 -0.28
CA ALA A 84 8.94 1.30 0.00
C ALA A 84 8.60 2.80 -0.04
N ARG A 85 7.86 3.26 -1.06
CA ARG A 85 7.41 4.67 -1.15
C ARG A 85 6.58 5.10 0.05
N GLN A 86 5.72 4.23 0.56
CA GLN A 86 4.86 4.54 1.71
C GLN A 86 5.61 4.46 3.05
N LEU A 87 6.64 3.61 3.18
CA LEU A 87 7.40 3.49 4.43
C LEU A 87 8.46 4.58 4.61
N VAL A 88 8.95 5.22 3.53
CA VAL A 88 9.95 6.30 3.63
C VAL A 88 9.49 7.48 4.50
N PRO A 89 8.28 8.05 4.32
CA PRO A 89 7.76 9.10 5.21
C PRO A 89 7.66 8.68 6.68
N MET A 90 7.33 7.40 6.96
CA MET A 90 7.29 6.89 8.33
C MET A 90 8.66 6.91 8.97
N ASN A 91 9.70 6.50 8.23
CA ASN A 91 11.07 6.50 8.74
C ASN A 91 11.52 7.92 9.07
N ALA A 92 11.24 8.90 8.21
CA ALA A 92 11.61 10.30 8.47
C ALA A 92 10.90 10.92 9.70
N GLY A 93 9.69 10.49 10.04
CA GLY A 93 8.93 11.03 11.17
C GLY A 93 9.16 10.32 12.51
N VAL A 94 9.24 8.98 12.49
CA VAL A 94 9.30 8.13 13.70
C VAL A 94 10.70 7.55 13.92
N GLY A 95 11.47 7.36 12.85
CA GLY A 95 12.68 6.55 12.82
C GLY A 95 13.92 7.32 12.36
N ASP A 96 14.58 8.03 13.28
CA ASP A 96 16.03 8.09 13.22
C ASP A 96 16.65 8.10 14.62
N GLN A 97 17.56 7.16 14.86
CA GLN A 97 18.43 7.11 16.04
C GLN A 97 19.62 8.07 15.88
N LYS A 98 19.87 8.60 14.67
CA LYS A 98 21.01 9.47 14.34
C LYS A 98 20.64 10.94 14.24
N ASP A 99 19.37 11.29 14.02
CA ASP A 99 18.93 12.68 14.03
C ASP A 99 18.58 13.14 15.44
N GLU A 100 19.06 14.33 15.80
CA GLU A 100 18.77 15.02 17.06
C GLU A 100 17.26 15.21 17.33
N THR A 101 16.43 14.94 16.32
CA THR A 101 14.97 15.10 16.31
C THR A 101 14.21 13.80 16.56
N GLY A 102 14.85 12.64 16.66
CA GLY A 102 14.17 11.35 16.88
C GLY A 102 13.56 11.19 18.28
N LEU A 103 12.61 10.25 18.44
CA LEU A 103 11.87 10.06 19.69
C LEU A 103 12.78 9.72 20.89
N THR A 104 13.85 8.95 20.65
CA THR A 104 14.87 8.65 21.67
C THR A 104 15.64 9.90 22.12
N SER A 105 15.98 10.79 21.18
CA SER A 105 16.64 12.06 21.49
C SER A 105 15.72 12.97 22.31
N ARG A 106 14.45 13.10 21.91
CA ARG A 106 13.43 13.89 22.63
C ARG A 106 13.24 13.38 24.07
N LEU A 107 13.17 12.07 24.27
CA LEU A 107 13.10 11.49 25.62
C LEU A 107 14.41 11.70 26.41
N GLY A 108 15.56 11.63 25.74
CA GLY A 108 16.86 11.98 26.32
C GLY A 108 16.92 13.43 26.81
N GLN A 109 16.32 14.38 26.09
CA GLN A 109 16.23 15.78 26.50
C GLN A 109 15.36 15.97 27.75
N VAL A 110 14.28 15.21 27.90
CA VAL A 110 13.48 15.16 29.14
C VAL A 110 14.34 14.71 30.32
N PHE A 111 15.07 13.61 30.18
CA PHE A 111 15.97 13.12 31.25
C PHE A 111 17.13 14.08 31.53
N ALA A 112 17.68 14.76 30.51
CA ALA A 112 18.69 15.79 30.70
C ALA A 112 18.15 17.00 31.49
N ALA A 113 16.87 17.35 31.29
CA ALA A 113 16.21 18.39 32.07
C ALA A 113 16.04 17.97 33.54
N PHE A 114 15.65 16.72 33.82
CA PHE A 114 15.60 16.18 35.18
C PHE A 114 16.98 16.15 35.84
N LYS A 115 18.03 15.78 35.10
CA LYS A 115 19.41 15.86 35.57
C LYS A 115 19.84 17.30 35.91
N THR A 116 19.41 18.28 35.12
CA THR A 116 19.66 19.68 35.42
C THR A 116 18.90 20.10 36.67
N LEU A 117 17.66 19.68 36.81
CA LEU A 117 16.84 19.92 38.00
C LEU A 117 17.49 19.35 39.26
N SER A 118 18.05 18.14 39.23
CA SER A 118 18.66 17.53 40.42
C SER A 118 19.86 18.31 40.96
N SER A 119 20.57 19.06 40.11
CA SER A 119 21.66 19.95 40.52
C SER A 119 21.19 21.22 41.26
N GLY A 120 19.90 21.56 41.15
CA GLY A 120 19.32 22.76 41.74
C GLY A 120 17.80 22.67 41.87
N VAL A 121 17.30 21.77 42.72
CA VAL A 121 15.86 21.46 42.84
C VAL A 121 15.03 22.57 43.49
N ASN A 122 15.68 23.55 44.13
CA ASN A 122 15.03 24.74 44.68
C ASN A 122 14.86 25.88 43.67
N GLN A 123 15.44 25.75 42.47
CA GLN A 123 15.35 26.77 41.42
C GLN A 123 14.07 26.59 40.62
N VAL A 124 13.18 27.59 40.68
CA VAL A 124 11.95 27.60 39.86
C VAL A 124 12.28 27.54 38.37
N TYR A 125 13.35 28.20 37.94
CA TYR A 125 13.83 28.14 36.55
C TYR A 125 14.06 26.71 36.06
N ASN A 126 14.77 25.87 36.83
CA ASN A 126 15.05 24.48 36.44
C ASN A 126 13.76 23.64 36.33
N ARG A 127 12.77 23.91 37.17
CA ARG A 127 11.45 23.24 37.14
C ARG A 127 10.66 23.63 35.89
N THR A 128 10.66 24.91 35.55
CA THR A 128 10.08 25.41 34.30
C THR A 128 10.73 24.75 33.09
N GLN A 129 12.05 24.56 33.09
CA GLN A 129 12.74 23.86 32.01
C GLN A 129 12.30 22.40 31.86
N VAL A 130 12.14 21.65 32.96
CA VAL A 130 11.62 20.28 32.91
C VAL A 130 10.21 20.25 32.30
N LEU A 131 9.33 21.14 32.76
CA LEU A 131 7.95 21.20 32.25
C LEU A 131 7.88 21.57 30.77
N ALA A 132 8.75 22.49 30.32
CA ALA A 132 8.86 22.82 28.90
C ALA A 132 9.30 21.62 28.06
N GLN A 133 10.29 20.85 28.54
CA GLN A 133 10.77 19.64 27.85
C GLN A 133 9.72 18.53 27.82
N LEU A 134 8.99 18.31 28.92
CA LEU A 134 7.85 17.38 28.96
C LEU A 134 6.74 17.80 27.99
N GLN A 135 6.45 19.10 27.89
CA GLN A 135 5.45 19.62 26.96
C GLN A 135 5.88 19.43 25.51
N MET A 136 7.13 19.75 25.17
CA MET A 136 7.67 19.52 23.84
C MET A 136 7.64 18.04 23.48
N PHE A 137 8.04 17.14 24.38
CA PHE A 137 7.94 15.69 24.19
C PHE A 137 6.49 15.26 23.91
N ALA A 138 5.53 15.68 24.75
CA ALA A 138 4.12 15.36 24.57
C ALA A 138 3.58 15.83 23.21
N THR A 139 3.82 17.09 22.85
CA THR A 139 3.40 17.64 21.55
C THR A 139 4.02 16.87 20.39
N SER A 140 5.29 16.49 20.51
CA SER A 140 5.97 15.72 19.46
C SER A 140 5.35 14.34 19.28
N VAL A 141 5.10 13.61 20.37
CA VAL A 141 4.42 12.31 20.33
C VAL A 141 3.01 12.44 19.74
N ASN A 142 2.28 13.50 20.08
CA ASN A 142 0.97 13.77 19.49
C ASN A 142 1.07 14.00 17.97
N ASN A 143 2.07 14.76 17.52
CA ASN A 143 2.31 15.05 16.10
C ASN A 143 2.68 13.77 15.34
N ASP A 144 3.53 12.92 15.91
CA ASP A 144 3.90 11.64 15.31
C ASP A 144 2.67 10.73 15.16
N ALA A 145 1.81 10.67 16.19
CA ALA A 145 0.54 9.93 16.14
C ALA A 145 -0.43 10.48 15.08
N GLN A 146 -0.52 11.80 14.95
CA GLN A 146 -1.33 12.45 13.92
C GLN A 146 -0.79 12.20 12.52
N ALA A 147 0.53 12.18 12.33
CA ALA A 147 1.17 11.88 11.05
C ALA A 147 0.85 10.45 10.60
N LEU A 148 0.95 9.46 11.50
CA LEU A 148 0.58 8.08 11.21
C LEU A 148 -0.90 7.95 10.83
N SER A 149 -1.81 8.61 11.57
CA SER A 149 -3.24 8.62 11.26
C SER A 149 -3.54 9.32 9.92
N GLY A 150 -2.88 10.44 9.64
CA GLY A 150 -2.99 11.17 8.38
C GLY A 150 -2.54 10.32 7.19
N GLN A 151 -1.44 9.60 7.33
CA GLN A 151 -0.94 8.68 6.31
C GLN A 151 -1.92 7.52 6.07
N ALA A 152 -2.49 6.93 7.14
CA ALA A 152 -3.49 5.88 7.00
C ALA A 152 -4.72 6.34 6.21
N LYS A 153 -5.19 7.57 6.43
CA LYS A 153 -6.30 8.18 5.66
C LYS A 153 -5.91 8.46 4.20
N GLN A 154 -4.68 8.89 3.95
CA GLN A 154 -4.20 9.06 2.58
C GLN A 154 -4.18 7.73 1.81
N LEU A 155 -3.67 6.68 2.44
CA LEU A 155 -3.69 5.32 1.89
C LEU A 155 -5.12 4.82 1.66
N ASP A 156 -6.04 5.15 2.57
CA ASP A 156 -7.46 4.83 2.42
C ASP A 156 -8.06 5.41 1.13
N HIS A 157 -7.79 6.67 0.83
CA HIS A 157 -8.20 7.28 -0.43
C HIS A 157 -7.54 6.63 -1.66
N GLN A 158 -6.26 6.25 -1.55
CA GLN A 158 -5.57 5.53 -2.63
C GLN A 158 -6.19 4.15 -2.89
N ILE A 159 -6.62 3.44 -1.84
CA ILE A 159 -7.31 2.16 -1.92
C ILE A 159 -8.66 2.30 -2.62
N ILE A 160 -9.45 3.34 -2.29
CA ILE A 160 -10.73 3.62 -2.96
C ILE A 160 -10.53 3.88 -4.46
N ASN A 161 -9.51 4.68 -4.81
CA ASN A 161 -9.18 4.96 -6.21
C ASN A 161 -8.70 3.69 -6.94
N ALA A 162 -7.84 2.90 -6.30
CA ALA A 162 -7.37 1.64 -6.87
C ALA A 162 -8.52 0.66 -7.14
N VAL A 163 -9.54 0.59 -6.27
CA VAL A 163 -10.76 -0.19 -6.54
C VAL A 163 -11.46 0.28 -7.82
N THR A 164 -11.52 1.59 -8.05
CA THR A 164 -12.10 2.16 -9.29
C THR A 164 -11.30 1.74 -10.52
N ASP A 165 -9.97 1.84 -10.45
CA ASP A 165 -9.08 1.48 -11.57
C ASP A 165 -9.11 -0.02 -11.87
N ILE A 166 -9.10 -0.86 -10.83
CA ILE A 166 -9.23 -2.32 -10.92
C ILE A 166 -10.54 -2.68 -11.64
N ASN A 167 -11.65 -2.08 -11.22
CA ASN A 167 -12.95 -2.30 -11.82
C ASN A 167 -13.02 -1.84 -13.29
N ALA A 168 -12.29 -0.78 -13.65
CA ALA A 168 -12.21 -0.30 -15.03
C ALA A 168 -11.44 -1.28 -15.91
N GLN A 169 -10.28 -1.79 -15.46
CA GLN A 169 -9.52 -2.80 -16.22
C GLN A 169 -10.30 -4.12 -16.32
N ALA A 170 -10.98 -4.56 -15.27
CA ALA A 170 -11.82 -5.75 -15.31
C ALA A 170 -12.96 -5.62 -16.34
N ALA A 171 -13.59 -4.44 -16.44
CA ALA A 171 -14.60 -4.15 -17.46
C ALA A 171 -14.03 -4.18 -18.89
N VAL A 172 -12.85 -3.61 -19.10
CA VAL A 172 -12.14 -3.67 -20.38
C VAL A 172 -11.87 -5.12 -20.78
N ILE A 173 -11.37 -5.95 -19.87
CA ILE A 173 -11.09 -7.37 -20.13
C ILE A 173 -12.38 -8.13 -20.49
N GLY A 174 -13.46 -7.95 -19.74
CA GLY A 174 -14.74 -8.61 -20.02
C GLY A 174 -15.31 -8.23 -21.41
N ASN A 175 -15.23 -6.95 -21.77
CA ASN A 175 -15.64 -6.47 -23.10
C ASN A 175 -14.76 -7.06 -24.21
N LEU A 176 -13.45 -7.14 -23.99
CA LEU A 176 -12.52 -7.72 -24.96
C LEU A 176 -12.72 -9.22 -25.11
N ASN A 177 -13.00 -9.97 -24.04
CA ASN A 177 -13.39 -11.38 -24.12
C ASN A 177 -14.59 -11.56 -25.06
N SER A 178 -15.66 -10.79 -24.86
CA SER A 178 -16.86 -10.84 -25.71
C SER A 178 -16.56 -10.48 -27.18
N ALA A 179 -15.76 -9.44 -27.42
CA ALA A 179 -15.39 -9.00 -28.76
C ALA A 179 -14.50 -10.03 -29.49
N ILE A 180 -13.54 -10.65 -28.79
CA ILE A 180 -12.68 -11.72 -29.32
C ILE A 180 -13.54 -12.92 -29.71
N THR A 181 -14.40 -13.39 -28.82
CA THR A 181 -15.30 -14.53 -29.08
C THR A 181 -16.21 -14.26 -30.28
N THR A 182 -16.77 -13.05 -30.38
CA THR A 182 -17.61 -12.64 -31.52
C THR A 182 -16.83 -12.61 -32.83
N SER A 183 -15.63 -12.01 -32.84
CA SER A 183 -14.78 -11.92 -34.04
C SER A 183 -14.37 -13.31 -34.55
N GLN A 184 -13.94 -14.19 -33.63
CA GLN A 184 -13.55 -15.55 -33.96
C GLN A 184 -14.72 -16.41 -34.45
N ALA A 185 -15.92 -16.26 -33.87
CA ALA A 185 -17.12 -16.95 -34.35
C ALA A 185 -17.50 -16.55 -35.79
N GLN A 186 -17.17 -15.33 -36.20
CA GLN A 186 -17.34 -14.84 -37.58
C GLN A 186 -16.19 -15.26 -38.51
N GLY A 187 -15.17 -15.96 -38.00
CA GLY A 187 -13.98 -16.36 -38.76
C GLY A 187 -12.97 -15.24 -38.98
N ASN A 188 -13.12 -14.11 -38.28
CA ASN A 188 -12.21 -12.96 -38.40
C ASN A 188 -11.03 -13.08 -37.41
N PRO A 189 -9.82 -12.62 -37.79
CA PRO A 189 -8.71 -12.48 -36.84
C PRO A 189 -9.06 -11.51 -35.71
N ALA A 190 -8.53 -11.77 -34.52
CA ALA A 190 -8.77 -10.95 -33.32
C ALA A 190 -7.48 -10.59 -32.58
N ALA A 191 -6.33 -10.59 -33.28
CA ALA A 191 -5.02 -10.42 -32.66
C ALA A 191 -4.88 -9.10 -31.89
N ASP A 192 -5.26 -7.97 -32.50
CA ASP A 192 -5.25 -6.65 -31.84
C ASP A 192 -6.11 -6.61 -30.57
N LEU A 193 -7.27 -7.28 -30.59
CA LEU A 193 -8.15 -7.35 -29.41
C LEU A 193 -7.52 -8.18 -28.30
N MET A 194 -6.81 -9.25 -28.66
CA MET A 194 -6.11 -10.06 -27.67
C MET A 194 -4.92 -9.31 -27.08
N ASP A 195 -4.17 -8.54 -27.87
CA ASP A 195 -3.07 -7.70 -27.38
C ASP A 195 -3.57 -6.64 -26.40
N GLN A 196 -4.69 -5.97 -26.71
CA GLN A 196 -5.34 -5.05 -25.79
C GLN A 196 -5.80 -5.73 -24.49
N ARG A 197 -6.25 -6.99 -24.59
CA ARG A 197 -6.70 -7.77 -23.42
C ARG A 197 -5.51 -8.12 -22.53
N ASP A 198 -4.41 -8.56 -23.13
CA ASP A 198 -3.20 -8.93 -22.40
C ASP A 198 -2.56 -7.69 -21.74
N LEU A 199 -2.59 -6.54 -22.41
CA LEU A 199 -2.17 -5.26 -21.82
C LEU A 199 -3.06 -4.86 -20.63
N ALA A 200 -4.38 -5.00 -20.74
CA ALA A 200 -5.31 -4.72 -19.64
C ALA A 200 -5.09 -5.68 -18.45
N VAL A 201 -4.78 -6.96 -18.72
CA VAL A 201 -4.37 -7.94 -17.71
C VAL A 201 -3.08 -7.51 -17.02
N GLY A 202 -2.05 -7.08 -17.75
CA GLY A 202 -0.79 -6.62 -17.17
C GLY A 202 -0.95 -5.40 -16.26
N ARG A 203 -1.82 -4.45 -16.65
CA ARG A 203 -2.21 -3.32 -15.79
C ARG A 203 -2.93 -3.79 -14.53
N LEU A 204 -3.85 -4.73 -14.66
CA LEU A 204 -4.56 -5.31 -13.51
C LEU A 204 -3.63 -6.11 -12.59
N ALA A 205 -2.62 -6.77 -13.15
CA ALA A 205 -1.55 -7.44 -12.41
C ALA A 205 -0.72 -6.45 -11.58
N SER A 206 -0.33 -5.34 -12.19
CA SER A 206 0.38 -4.24 -11.52
C SER A 206 -0.44 -3.64 -10.36
N LEU A 207 -1.76 -3.52 -10.54
CA LEU A 207 -2.65 -2.97 -9.52
C LEU A 207 -2.92 -3.96 -8.37
N ALA A 208 -3.28 -5.22 -8.67
CA ALA A 208 -3.86 -6.14 -7.68
C ALA A 208 -3.29 -7.58 -7.72
N GLY A 209 -2.21 -7.82 -8.46
CA GLY A 209 -1.63 -9.16 -8.62
C GLY A 209 -2.54 -10.14 -9.35
N ALA A 210 -3.27 -9.66 -10.36
CA ALA A 210 -4.13 -10.47 -11.18
C ALA A 210 -3.39 -11.65 -11.84
N THR A 211 -4.10 -12.77 -11.88
CA THR A 211 -3.69 -14.01 -12.54
C THR A 211 -4.78 -14.44 -13.52
N VAL A 212 -4.37 -15.08 -14.60
CA VAL A 212 -5.27 -15.49 -15.69
C VAL A 212 -5.33 -17.00 -15.76
N SER A 213 -6.55 -17.52 -15.89
CA SER A 213 -6.82 -18.88 -16.36
C SER A 213 -7.48 -18.81 -17.73
N VAL A 214 -6.88 -19.48 -18.72
CA VAL A 214 -7.42 -19.53 -20.09
C VAL A 214 -8.38 -20.71 -20.19
N GLN A 215 -9.61 -20.43 -20.59
CA GLN A 215 -10.66 -21.43 -20.78
C GLN A 215 -10.50 -22.18 -22.12
N SER A 216 -11.19 -23.31 -22.27
CA SER A 216 -11.13 -24.13 -23.50
C SER A 216 -11.61 -23.41 -24.75
N ASN A 217 -12.43 -22.37 -24.60
CA ASN A 217 -12.92 -21.51 -25.67
C ASN A 217 -12.00 -20.29 -25.92
N GLY A 218 -10.87 -20.16 -25.22
CA GLY A 218 -9.91 -19.05 -25.37
C GLY A 218 -10.26 -17.79 -24.57
N GLU A 219 -11.36 -17.79 -23.81
CA GLU A 219 -11.74 -16.71 -22.91
C GLU A 219 -10.88 -16.71 -21.64
N TYR A 220 -10.70 -15.54 -21.05
CA TYR A 220 -9.95 -15.38 -19.80
C TYR A 220 -10.89 -15.35 -18.61
N THR A 221 -10.61 -16.20 -17.62
CA THR A 221 -11.03 -15.98 -16.24
C THR A 221 -9.89 -15.28 -15.51
N VAL A 222 -10.18 -14.13 -14.91
CA VAL A 222 -9.18 -13.30 -14.21
C VAL A 222 -9.47 -13.27 -12.72
N LEU A 223 -8.46 -13.65 -11.94
CA LEU A 223 -8.54 -13.77 -10.49
C LEU A 223 -7.52 -12.84 -9.83
N VAL A 224 -7.88 -12.26 -8.69
CA VAL A 224 -6.98 -11.49 -7.83
C VAL A 224 -6.90 -12.10 -6.43
N GLY A 225 -5.76 -11.88 -5.77
CA GLY A 225 -5.58 -12.31 -4.38
C GLY A 225 -5.83 -13.81 -4.16
N ALA A 226 -6.49 -14.14 -3.05
CA ALA A 226 -6.87 -15.51 -2.68
C ALA A 226 -8.09 -16.03 -3.49
N GLY A 227 -7.98 -16.06 -4.82
CA GLY A 227 -8.96 -16.68 -5.73
C GLY A 227 -10.22 -15.85 -5.99
N ILE A 228 -10.16 -14.53 -5.87
CA ILE A 228 -11.31 -13.65 -6.09
C ILE A 228 -11.49 -13.44 -7.60
N THR A 229 -12.54 -14.01 -8.18
CA THR A 229 -12.83 -13.89 -9.62
C THR A 229 -13.42 -12.52 -9.97
N LEU A 230 -12.66 -11.69 -10.69
CA LEU A 230 -13.13 -10.39 -11.18
C LEU A 230 -13.74 -10.48 -12.57
N VAL A 231 -13.19 -11.35 -13.41
CA VAL A 231 -13.72 -11.59 -14.75
C VAL A 231 -13.90 -13.09 -14.90
N ASP A 232 -15.12 -13.50 -15.25
CA ASP A 232 -15.41 -14.87 -15.65
C ASP A 232 -16.00 -14.85 -17.06
N ASN A 233 -15.17 -15.21 -18.04
CA ASN A 233 -15.49 -15.02 -19.45
C ASN A 233 -15.85 -13.56 -19.75
N SER A 234 -17.08 -13.27 -20.16
CA SER A 234 -17.55 -11.91 -20.41
C SER A 234 -18.24 -11.25 -19.20
N GLN A 235 -18.44 -11.99 -18.10
CA GLN A 235 -19.07 -11.47 -16.88
C GLN A 235 -18.02 -10.81 -15.98
N VAL A 236 -18.38 -9.65 -15.42
CA VAL A 236 -17.46 -8.84 -14.60
C VAL A 236 -18.05 -8.63 -13.21
N ASN A 237 -17.36 -9.16 -12.21
CA ASN A 237 -17.63 -8.87 -10.81
C ASN A 237 -16.87 -7.62 -10.39
N ARG A 238 -17.51 -6.75 -9.60
CA ARG A 238 -16.94 -5.48 -9.19
C ARG A 238 -16.55 -5.51 -7.72
N LEU A 239 -15.37 -4.99 -7.44
CA LEU A 239 -15.00 -4.62 -6.08
C LEU A 239 -15.75 -3.36 -5.67
N GLY A 240 -15.93 -3.20 -4.37
CA GLY A 240 -16.45 -2.00 -3.74
C GLY A 240 -15.67 -1.70 -2.47
N THR A 241 -16.05 -0.61 -1.82
CA THR A 241 -15.54 -0.25 -0.51
C THR A 241 -16.70 -0.01 0.45
N THR A 242 -16.50 -0.32 1.72
CA THR A 242 -17.45 -0.03 2.80
C THR A 242 -16.74 0.62 3.96
N LEU A 243 -17.34 1.63 4.57
CA LEU A 243 -16.75 2.29 5.74
C LEU A 243 -16.77 1.34 6.93
N ASN A 244 -15.61 1.06 7.50
CA ASN A 244 -15.48 0.38 8.76
C ASN A 244 -15.65 1.40 9.89
N THR A 245 -16.75 1.33 10.63
CA THR A 245 -17.07 2.30 11.69
C THR A 245 -16.16 2.20 12.91
N ALA A 246 -15.46 1.07 13.10
CA ALA A 246 -14.53 0.91 14.20
C ALA A 246 -13.20 1.62 13.94
N THR A 247 -12.71 1.60 12.70
CA THR A 247 -11.42 2.23 12.33
C THR A 247 -11.58 3.59 11.66
N GLY A 248 -12.75 3.89 11.10
CA GLY A 248 -12.98 5.07 10.26
C GLY A 248 -12.32 5.00 8.87
N LEU A 249 -11.82 3.82 8.48
CA LEU A 249 -11.19 3.53 7.19
C LEU A 249 -12.10 2.61 6.35
N HIS A 250 -11.86 2.50 5.06
CA HIS A 250 -12.65 1.68 4.15
C HIS A 250 -12.10 0.27 3.99
N ASP A 251 -12.98 -0.72 4.15
CA ASP A 251 -12.72 -2.11 3.80
C ASP A 251 -13.09 -2.37 2.34
N VAL A 252 -12.23 -3.10 1.64
CA VAL A 252 -12.48 -3.57 0.29
C VAL A 252 -13.40 -4.77 0.37
N VAL A 253 -14.47 -4.76 -0.42
CA VAL A 253 -15.48 -5.82 -0.44
C VAL A 253 -15.83 -6.19 -1.87
N MET A 254 -16.54 -7.30 -2.05
CA MET A 254 -17.25 -7.61 -3.29
C MET A 254 -18.75 -7.58 -3.00
N PRO A 255 -19.45 -6.48 -3.34
CA PRO A 255 -20.87 -6.33 -3.04
C PRO A 255 -21.71 -7.50 -3.60
N GLY A 256 -22.71 -7.94 -2.86
CA GLY A 256 -23.58 -9.05 -3.25
C GLY A 256 -22.99 -10.45 -3.02
N THR A 257 -21.85 -10.55 -2.32
CA THR A 257 -21.23 -11.83 -1.93
C THR A 257 -21.06 -11.94 -0.42
N GLU A 258 -20.92 -13.17 0.08
CA GLU A 258 -20.65 -13.45 1.50
C GLU A 258 -19.15 -13.46 1.83
N LEU A 259 -18.29 -12.93 0.93
CA LEU A 259 -16.84 -12.98 1.09
C LEU A 259 -16.30 -12.09 2.23
N GLY A 260 -17.10 -11.16 2.73
CA GLY A 260 -16.70 -10.18 3.73
C GLY A 260 -15.64 -9.21 3.23
N THR A 261 -14.77 -8.76 4.14
CA THR A 261 -13.62 -7.89 3.82
C THR A 261 -12.54 -8.65 3.04
N LEU A 262 -11.90 -7.97 2.10
CA LEU A 262 -10.88 -8.48 1.20
C LEU A 262 -9.49 -7.90 1.49
N ASN A 263 -9.33 -7.03 2.49
CA ASN A 263 -8.07 -6.31 2.78
C ASN A 263 -6.86 -7.24 2.96
N GLY A 264 -7.04 -8.38 3.64
CA GLY A 264 -5.98 -9.40 3.82
C GLY A 264 -5.93 -10.45 2.70
N ARG A 265 -6.84 -10.38 1.72
CA ARG A 265 -6.96 -11.37 0.64
C ARG A 265 -6.34 -10.90 -0.66
N ILE A 266 -6.29 -9.58 -0.89
CA ILE A 266 -5.64 -8.96 -2.05
C ILE A 266 -4.22 -8.59 -1.62
N THR A 267 -3.25 -9.43 -1.98
CA THR A 267 -1.86 -9.33 -1.49
C THR A 267 -0.85 -8.90 -2.55
N GLY A 268 -1.25 -8.81 -3.82
CA GLY A 268 -0.36 -8.45 -4.93
C GLY A 268 -0.54 -7.03 -5.44
N GLY A 269 0.45 -6.54 -6.18
CA GLY A 269 0.44 -5.23 -6.81
C GLY A 269 0.45 -4.06 -5.82
N SER A 270 0.23 -2.85 -6.33
CA SER A 270 0.21 -1.64 -5.53
C SER A 270 -0.95 -1.60 -4.52
N MET A 271 -2.09 -2.22 -4.83
CA MET A 271 -3.23 -2.36 -3.93
C MET A 271 -2.88 -3.18 -2.69
N GLY A 272 -2.26 -4.36 -2.88
CA GLY A 272 -1.84 -5.20 -1.78
C GLY A 272 -0.81 -4.51 -0.89
N ALA A 273 0.11 -3.73 -1.48
CA ALA A 273 1.07 -2.95 -0.72
C ALA A 273 0.41 -1.85 0.12
N ASN A 274 -0.54 -1.11 -0.45
CA ASN A 274 -1.26 -0.07 0.28
C ASN A 274 -2.06 -0.66 1.46
N LEU A 275 -2.72 -1.80 1.25
CA LEU A 275 -3.43 -2.53 2.31
C LEU A 275 -2.47 -3.01 3.41
N GLN A 276 -1.34 -3.63 3.03
CA GLN A 276 -0.33 -4.10 3.98
C GLN A 276 0.25 -2.95 4.83
N VAL A 277 0.52 -1.80 4.22
CA VAL A 277 1.06 -0.66 4.96
C VAL A 277 -0.01 -0.04 5.86
N ARG A 278 -1.23 0.14 5.37
CA ARG A 278 -2.32 0.77 6.13
C ARG A 278 -2.76 -0.08 7.33
N ASP A 279 -3.02 -1.36 7.09
CA ASP A 279 -3.66 -2.26 8.07
C ASP A 279 -2.64 -3.08 8.88
N GLY A 280 -1.37 -3.10 8.44
CA GLY A 280 -0.27 -3.81 9.10
C GLY A 280 0.77 -2.84 9.66
N ASP A 281 1.62 -2.31 8.77
CA ASP A 281 2.84 -1.57 9.17
C ASP A 281 2.51 -0.30 10.00
N LEU A 282 1.52 0.50 9.56
CA LEU A 282 1.09 1.72 10.27
C LEU A 282 0.36 1.40 11.57
N THR A 283 -0.50 0.38 11.58
CA THR A 283 -1.19 -0.05 12.80
C THR A 283 -0.21 -0.52 13.87
N GLN A 284 0.82 -1.27 13.47
CA GLN A 284 1.88 -1.70 14.37
C GLN A 284 2.67 -0.49 14.91
N ALA A 285 3.08 0.43 14.04
CA ALA A 285 3.80 1.64 14.45
C ALA A 285 2.98 2.50 15.44
N ALA A 286 1.69 2.70 15.16
CA ALA A 286 0.79 3.43 16.05
C ALA A 286 0.66 2.75 17.42
N THR A 287 0.50 1.43 17.44
CA THR A 287 0.42 0.64 18.68
C THR A 287 1.70 0.75 19.51
N MET A 288 2.86 0.69 18.87
CA MET A 288 4.16 0.84 19.56
C MET A 288 4.34 2.25 20.13
N LEU A 289 3.92 3.28 19.39
CA LEU A 289 3.97 4.66 19.86
C LEU A 289 3.02 4.89 21.04
N ASP A 290 1.80 4.35 20.97
CA ASP A 290 0.81 4.37 22.05
C ASP A 290 1.35 3.68 23.31
N GLN A 291 1.95 2.49 23.16
CA GLN A 291 2.54 1.75 24.28
C GLN A 291 3.67 2.55 24.93
N LEU A 292 4.57 3.14 24.14
CA LEU A 292 5.64 3.97 24.66
C LEU A 292 5.11 5.20 25.41
N ALA A 293 4.11 5.88 24.88
CA ALA A 293 3.49 7.02 25.53
C ALA A 293 2.81 6.62 26.85
N TYR A 294 2.10 5.50 26.85
CA TYR A 294 1.43 4.93 28.03
C TYR A 294 2.44 4.60 29.13
N ASP A 295 3.48 3.84 28.80
CA ASP A 295 4.50 3.42 29.77
C ASP A 295 5.31 4.60 30.29
N THR A 296 5.68 5.54 29.40
CA THR A 296 6.41 6.76 29.80
C THR A 296 5.58 7.61 30.76
N ALA A 297 4.30 7.85 30.44
CA ALA A 297 3.42 8.64 31.30
C ALA A 297 3.25 7.99 32.67
N ASN A 298 2.99 6.68 32.72
CA ASN A 298 2.75 5.96 33.96
C ASN A 298 4.02 5.81 34.82
N ALA A 299 5.17 5.51 34.21
CA ALA A 299 6.44 5.40 34.93
C ALA A 299 6.85 6.76 35.55
N LEU A 300 6.77 7.84 34.76
CA LEU A 300 7.08 9.18 35.26
C LEU A 300 6.08 9.65 36.31
N ASN A 301 4.78 9.35 36.15
CA ASN A 301 3.76 9.65 37.15
C ASN A 301 4.01 8.90 38.48
N ALA A 302 4.31 7.61 38.41
CA ALA A 302 4.60 6.80 39.58
C ALA A 302 5.81 7.35 40.35
N GLN A 303 6.89 7.70 39.65
CA GLN A 303 8.07 8.28 40.29
C GLN A 303 7.78 9.68 40.86
N HIS A 304 7.07 10.52 40.11
CA HIS A 304 6.80 11.89 40.55
C HIS A 304 5.84 11.96 41.75
N THR A 305 4.82 11.10 41.81
CA THR A 305 3.87 11.05 42.92
C THR A 305 4.48 10.48 44.21
N ALA A 306 5.59 9.74 44.13
CA ALA A 306 6.36 9.29 45.29
C ALA A 306 7.22 10.40 45.94
N GLY A 307 7.36 11.55 45.27
CA GLY A 307 8.14 12.69 45.75
C GLY A 307 7.32 13.79 46.41
N TYR A 308 8.03 14.84 46.81
CA TYR A 308 7.49 16.06 47.40
C TYR A 308 7.90 17.30 46.61
N ASP A 309 6.98 18.24 46.52
CA ASP A 309 7.13 19.53 45.85
C ASP A 309 7.93 20.55 46.68
N LEU A 310 8.06 21.79 46.19
CA LEU A 310 8.78 22.86 46.90
C LEU A 310 8.14 23.27 48.24
N ASN A 311 6.85 22.97 48.43
CA ASN A 311 6.10 23.28 49.63
C ASN A 311 6.04 22.09 50.59
N GLY A 312 6.69 20.97 50.26
CA GLY A 312 6.63 19.73 51.04
C GLY A 312 5.32 18.97 50.89
N THR A 313 4.52 19.29 49.88
CA THR A 313 3.28 18.56 49.54
C THR A 313 3.61 17.38 48.64
N ALA A 314 2.87 16.27 48.76
CA ALA A 314 3.05 15.11 47.90
C ALA A 314 2.86 15.46 46.42
N GLY A 315 3.67 14.84 45.56
CA GLY A 315 3.64 15.04 44.12
C GLY A 315 2.31 14.65 43.48
N VAL A 316 1.92 15.40 42.46
CA VAL A 316 0.76 15.08 41.59
C VAL A 316 1.23 14.34 40.34
N ASN A 317 0.32 13.86 39.48
CA ASN A 317 0.74 13.27 38.20
C ASN A 317 1.41 14.32 37.30
N LEU A 318 2.54 13.95 36.65
CA LEU A 318 3.24 14.73 35.63
C LEU A 318 2.42 14.84 34.34
N PHE A 319 1.96 13.70 33.85
CA PHE A 319 1.06 13.58 32.71
C PHE A 319 -0.35 13.29 33.19
N VAL A 320 -1.36 13.74 32.46
CA VAL A 320 -2.72 13.24 32.63
C VAL A 320 -2.67 11.72 32.40
N PRO A 321 -3.05 10.88 33.38
CA PRO A 321 -2.92 9.44 33.24
C PRO A 321 -3.73 8.92 32.05
N PRO A 322 -3.10 8.22 31.09
CA PRO A 322 -3.82 7.63 29.97
C PRO A 322 -4.70 6.48 30.50
N ALA A 323 -5.98 6.46 30.12
CA ALA A 323 -6.93 5.45 30.57
C ALA A 323 -6.65 4.06 29.97
N THR A 324 -6.18 4.04 28.73
CA THR A 324 -5.85 2.83 27.96
C THR A 324 -4.56 3.05 27.19
N VAL A 325 -3.93 1.96 26.74
CA VAL A 325 -2.79 2.04 25.81
C VAL A 325 -3.24 2.67 24.49
N ALA A 326 -4.32 2.16 23.91
CA ALA A 326 -4.86 2.70 22.66
C ALA A 326 -5.19 4.19 22.80
N GLY A 327 -4.64 5.01 21.91
CA GLY A 327 -4.78 6.46 21.88
C GLY A 327 -3.91 7.23 22.87
N ALA A 328 -3.06 6.56 23.67
CA ALA A 328 -2.22 7.22 24.66
C ALA A 328 -1.24 8.22 24.01
N ALA A 329 -0.69 7.93 22.83
CA ALA A 329 0.21 8.84 22.14
C ALA A 329 -0.50 10.10 21.66
N ALA A 330 -1.68 9.96 21.06
CA ALA A 330 -2.47 11.11 20.61
C ALA A 330 -3.00 11.96 21.78
N GLY A 331 -3.26 11.32 22.94
CA GLY A 331 -3.79 11.95 24.14
C GLY A 331 -2.75 12.39 25.16
N LEU A 332 -1.45 12.15 24.93
CA LEU A 332 -0.39 12.43 25.90
C LEU A 332 -0.35 13.93 26.21
N LYS A 333 -0.53 14.29 27.49
CA LYS A 333 -0.63 15.68 27.92
C LYS A 333 -0.02 15.88 29.30
N VAL A 334 0.78 16.92 29.46
CA VAL A 334 1.30 17.36 30.77
C VAL A 334 0.14 17.92 31.61
N ASN A 335 0.12 17.59 32.89
CA ASN A 335 -0.88 18.07 33.84
C ASN A 335 -0.85 19.61 33.93
N SER A 336 -1.98 20.25 33.62
CA SER A 336 -2.08 21.71 33.54
C SER A 336 -1.83 22.42 34.87
N ALA A 337 -2.03 21.73 36.01
CA ALA A 337 -1.71 22.29 37.32
C ALA A 337 -0.20 22.58 37.45
N LEU A 338 0.66 21.69 36.92
CA LEU A 338 2.10 21.87 36.92
C LEU A 338 2.53 22.98 35.97
N LEU A 339 1.90 23.10 34.80
CA LEU A 339 2.18 24.17 33.84
C LEU A 339 1.84 25.56 34.42
N GLY A 340 0.77 25.65 35.21
CA GLY A 340 0.38 26.89 35.90
C GLY A 340 1.23 27.21 37.13
N ASN A 341 1.88 26.22 37.73
CA ASN A 341 2.74 26.40 38.88
C ASN A 341 3.91 25.38 38.91
N PRO A 342 5.11 25.76 38.40
CA PRO A 342 6.29 24.90 38.41
C PRO A 342 6.78 24.48 39.81
N GLN A 343 6.33 25.14 40.87
CA GLN A 343 6.69 24.77 42.24
C GLN A 343 6.10 23.41 42.66
N LEU A 344 5.01 22.99 42.01
CA LEU A 344 4.34 21.71 42.25
C LEU A 344 5.13 20.48 41.72
N LEU A 345 6.22 20.71 40.99
CA LEU A 345 7.09 19.63 40.49
C LEU A 345 7.79 18.92 41.67
N ALA A 346 7.59 17.63 41.85
CA ALA A 346 8.16 16.87 42.94
C ALA A 346 9.64 16.53 42.67
N GLY A 347 10.54 17.20 43.39
CA GLY A 347 12.00 17.04 43.24
C GLY A 347 12.69 16.41 44.45
N SER A 348 11.97 16.25 45.57
CA SER A 348 12.49 15.73 46.85
C SER A 348 11.84 14.39 47.19
N GLN A 349 12.52 13.48 47.89
CA GLN A 349 11.90 12.28 48.50
C GLN A 349 11.49 12.50 49.96
N THR A 350 11.83 13.66 50.54
CA THR A 350 11.54 13.99 51.93
C THR A 350 10.52 15.12 52.05
N ALA A 351 9.50 14.91 52.90
CA ALA A 351 8.52 15.91 53.27
C ALA A 351 9.15 16.98 54.17
N GLY A 352 8.91 18.27 53.90
CA GLY A 352 9.25 19.36 54.83
C GLY A 352 10.54 20.13 54.60
N ALA A 353 11.14 20.09 53.41
CA ALA A 353 12.36 20.87 53.15
C ALA A 353 12.06 22.35 52.84
N GLY A 354 11.75 23.13 53.88
CA GLY A 354 11.81 24.60 53.86
C GLY A 354 13.19 25.17 53.49
N THR A 355 14.19 24.33 53.22
CA THR A 355 15.44 24.71 52.59
C THR A 355 15.95 23.56 51.69
N ARG A 356 16.00 23.82 50.39
CA ARG A 356 16.71 23.07 49.34
C ARG A 356 16.14 21.76 48.80
N GLY A 357 15.42 20.92 49.56
CA GLY A 357 14.98 19.59 49.06
C GLY A 357 16.16 18.64 48.82
N ASP A 358 15.94 17.32 48.91
CA ASP A 358 17.05 16.34 48.90
C ASP A 358 17.50 15.87 47.51
N ASN A 359 16.88 16.39 46.45
CA ASN A 359 17.05 16.07 45.03
C ASN A 359 16.84 14.62 44.57
N ARG A 360 16.57 13.69 45.48
CA ARG A 360 16.57 12.25 45.17
C ARG A 360 15.47 11.85 44.20
N ASN A 361 14.33 12.54 44.24
CA ASN A 361 13.22 12.25 43.32
C ASN A 361 13.48 12.73 41.89
N ALA A 362 14.33 13.74 41.70
CA ALA A 362 14.72 14.20 40.37
C ALA A 362 15.85 13.37 39.74
N VAL A 363 16.55 12.57 40.56
CA VAL A 363 17.64 11.67 40.12
C VAL A 363 17.12 10.27 39.77
N ALA A 364 16.12 9.80 40.52
CA ALA A 364 15.48 8.50 40.34
C ALA A 364 14.65 8.44 39.05
#